data_AF-A0A1Z4KWW5-F1
#
_entry.id   AF-A0A1Z4KWW5-F1
#
_cell.length_a   1.000
_cell.length_b   1.000
_cell.length_c   1.000
_cell.angle_alpha   90.00
_cell.angle_beta   90.00
_cell.angle_gamma   90.00
#
_symmetry.space_group_name_H-M   'P 1'
#
loop_
_entity.id
_entity.type
_entity.pdbx_description
1 polymer ?
#
loop_
_entity_poly.entity_id
_entity_poly.type
_entity_poly.pdbx_seq_one_letter_code
_entity_poly.pdbx_strand_id
1 'polypeptide(L)' 'MLSKELKKKVRGLRDIERSVTNETQEMATIIEDYCSAVRSSITNDGHPPLEASGLKLQENLTLIEQSLDRMEKKVLYHHL' A
#
# COMPACT_ATOMS: atom_id res chain seq x y z
N MET A 1 16.08 7.83 9.76
CA MET A 1 15.46 7.06 10.86
C MET A 1 14.00 6.76 10.54
N LEU A 2 13.17 7.76 10.22
CA LEU A 2 11.74 7.61 9.90
C LEU A 2 11.42 6.64 8.74
N SER A 3 12.08 6.78 7.59
CA SER A 3 11.84 5.91 6.42
C SER A 3 12.15 4.43 6.70
N LYS A 4 13.16 4.13 7.52
CA LYS A 4 13.50 2.75 7.91
C LYS A 4 12.39 2.10 8.75
N GLU A 5 11.81 2.84 9.69
CA GLU A 5 10.71 2.33 10.52
C GLU A 5 9.42 2.12 9.70
N LEU A 6 9.13 3.01 8.75
CA LEU A 6 7.99 2.84 7.85
C LEU A 6 8.15 1.63 6.92
N LYS A 7 9.34 1.46 6.32
CA LYS A 7 9.63 0.29 5.47
C LYS A 7 9.52 -1.04 6.24
N LYS A 8 9.71 -1.07 7.57
CA LYS A 8 9.49 -2.28 8.39
C LYS A 8 8.02 -2.69 8.45
N LYS A 9 7.08 -1.74 8.55
CA LYS A 9 5.64 -2.01 8.66
C LYS A 9 5.08 -2.73 7.44
N VAL A 10 5.68 -2.52 6.27
CA VAL A 10 5.24 -3.07 4.97
C VAL A 10 6.06 -4.28 4.51
N ARG A 11 6.94 -4.85 5.35
CA ARG A 11 7.76 -6.02 4.97
C ARG A 11 6.96 -7.30 4.69
N GLY A 12 5.74 -7.43 5.20
CA GLY A 12 4.85 -8.56 4.95
C GLY A 12 4.23 -8.59 3.55
N LEU A 13 4.45 -7.55 2.73
CA LEU A 13 3.85 -7.41 1.40
C LEU A 13 4.13 -8.62 0.48
N ARG A 14 5.34 -9.19 0.57
CA ARG A 14 5.75 -10.32 -0.29
C ARG A 14 4.90 -11.57 -0.07
N ASP A 15 4.46 -11.81 1.17
CA ASP A 15 3.66 -12.99 1.49
C ASP A 15 2.22 -12.82 0.95
N ILE A 16 1.69 -11.58 0.97
CA ILE A 16 0.40 -11.22 0.37
C ILE A 16 0.43 -11.40 -1.15
N GLU A 17 1.48 -10.89 -1.81
CA GLU A 17 1.65 -11.06 -3.25
C GLU A 17 1.70 -12.54 -3.66
N ARG A 18 2.26 -13.40 -2.81
CA ARG A 18 2.31 -14.84 -3.08
C ARG A 18 0.96 -15.53 -2.86
N SER A 19 0.12 -15.04 -1.96
CA SER A 19 -1.20 -15.65 -1.72
C SER A 19 -2.23 -15.33 -2.81
N VAL A 20 -2.00 -14.29 -3.62
CA VAL A 20 -2.88 -13.84 -4.72
C VAL A 20 -3.21 -14.94 -5.74
N THR A 21 -2.32 -15.90 -5.94
CA THR A 21 -2.52 -16.97 -6.94
C THR A 21 -3.76 -17.84 -6.73
N ASN A 22 -4.37 -17.79 -5.53
CA ASN A 22 -5.59 -18.55 -5.20
C ASN A 22 -6.87 -17.70 -5.28
N GLU A 23 -6.77 -16.42 -5.65
CA GLU A 23 -7.89 -15.48 -5.67
C GLU A 23 -8.60 -15.43 -7.03
N THR A 24 -9.80 -14.84 -7.07
CA THR A 24 -10.48 -14.57 -8.34
C THR A 24 -9.68 -13.57 -9.18
N GLN A 25 -9.84 -13.59 -10.51
CA GLN A 25 -9.13 -12.67 -11.39
C GLN A 25 -9.32 -11.19 -11.01
N GLU A 26 -10.54 -10.82 -10.61
CA GLU A 26 -10.87 -9.46 -10.18
C GLU A 26 -10.18 -9.10 -8.86
N MET A 27 -10.23 -9.99 -7.86
CA MET A 27 -9.59 -9.76 -6.57
C MET A 27 -8.07 -9.76 -6.70
N ALA A 28 -7.51 -10.65 -7.52
CA ALA A 28 -6.09 -10.71 -7.82
C ALA A 28 -5.58 -9.39 -8.41
N THR A 29 -6.28 -8.83 -9.41
CA THR A 29 -5.93 -7.54 -9.99
C THR A 29 -5.97 -6.41 -8.95
N ILE A 30 -6.98 -6.37 -8.09
CA ILE A 30 -7.08 -5.35 -7.02
C ILE A 30 -5.89 -5.48 -6.06
N ILE A 31 -5.55 -6.70 -5.61
CA ILE A 31 -4.44 -6.91 -4.69
C ILE A 31 -3.11 -6.53 -5.36
N GLU A 32 -2.89 -6.90 -6.62
CA GLU A 32 -1.69 -6.56 -7.38
C GLU A 32 -1.53 -5.04 -7.55
N ASP A 33 -2.60 -4.31 -7.86
CA ASP A 33 -2.58 -2.85 -7.99
C ASP A 33 -2.19 -2.16 -6.68
N TYR A 34 -2.78 -2.59 -5.56
CA TYR A 34 -2.41 -2.07 -4.24
C TYR A 34 -0.99 -2.45 -3.84
N CYS A 35 -0.54 -3.67 -4.14
CA CYS A 35 0.84 -4.10 -3.88
C CYS A 35 1.85 -3.27 -4.69
N SER A 36 1.52 -2.96 -5.95
CA SER A 36 2.29 -2.08 -6.82
C SER A 36 2.38 -0.65 -6.25
N ALA A 37 1.27 -0.10 -5.76
CA ALA A 37 1.25 1.22 -5.12
C ALA A 37 2.14 1.28 -3.88
N VAL A 38 2.12 0.24 -3.03
CA VAL A 38 3.00 0.13 -1.86
C VAL A 38 4.47 0.00 -2.28
N ARG A 39 4.78 -0.85 -3.26
CA ARG A 39 6.15 -0.99 -3.80
C ARG A 39 6.69 0.33 -4.32
N SER A 40 5.92 1.02 -5.15
CA SER A 40 6.27 2.33 -5.71
C SER A 40 6.57 3.34 -4.60
N SER A 41 5.76 3.34 -3.54
CA SER A 41 5.96 4.21 -2.37
C SER A 41 7.27 3.94 -1.63
N ILE A 42 7.67 2.67 -1.49
CA ILE A 42 8.91 2.26 -0.81
C ILE A 42 10.15 2.70 -1.59
N THR A 43 10.09 2.67 -2.92
CA THR A 43 11.19 3.04 -3.83
C THR A 43 11.21 4.53 -4.18
N ASN A 44 10.14 5.26 -3.88
CA ASN A 44 10.05 6.70 -4.10
C ASN A 44 10.77 7.47 -2.99
N ASP A 45 12.10 7.50 -3.05
CA ASP A 45 12.92 8.23 -2.08
C ASP A 45 12.90 9.78 -2.31
N GLY A 46 12.08 10.28 -3.25
CA GLY A 46 11.95 11.70 -3.55
C GLY A 46 13.23 12.35 -4.07
N HIS A 47 13.33 13.68 -3.98
CA HIS A 47 14.53 14.43 -4.34
C HIS A 47 15.18 15.12 -3.11
N PRO A 48 16.07 14.45 -2.36
CA PRO A 48 16.77 15.08 -1.24
C PRO A 48 17.71 16.21 -1.72
N PRO A 49 17.86 17.32 -0.97
CA PRO A 49 17.27 17.63 0.35
C PRO A 49 15.87 18.30 0.29
N LEU A 50 15.34 18.53 -0.92
CA LEU A 50 14.08 19.26 -1.13
C LEU A 50 12.85 18.46 -0.68
N GLU A 51 12.92 17.13 -0.76
CA GLU A 51 11.89 16.23 -0.29
C GLU A 51 12.45 15.25 0.74
N ALA A 52 11.88 15.24 1.95
CA ALA A 52 12.23 14.26 2.96
C ALA A 52 11.57 12.91 2.62
N SER A 53 12.37 11.94 2.16
CA SER A 53 11.92 10.59 1.76
C SER A 53 11.02 9.89 2.78
N GLY A 54 11.24 10.12 4.08
CA GLY A 54 10.42 9.56 5.15
C GLY A 54 9.01 10.14 5.22
N LEU A 55 8.84 11.44 4.96
CA LEU A 55 7.53 12.12 4.98
C LEU A 55 6.69 11.72 3.77
N LYS A 56 7.32 11.67 2.59
CA LYS A 56 6.67 11.25 1.34
C LYS A 56 6.20 9.79 1.41
N LEU A 57 7.00 8.90 1.99
CA LEU A 57 6.59 7.53 2.25
C LEU A 57 5.40 7.45 3.23
N GLN A 58 5.39 8.24 4.29
CA GLN A 58 4.28 8.28 5.25
C GLN A 58 2.98 8.73 4.57
N GLU A 59 3.04 9.81 3.79
CA GLU A 59 1.89 10.34 3.06
C GLU A 59 1.30 9.31 2.10
N ASN A 60 2.15 8.68 1.28
CA ASN A 60 1.69 7.68 0.32
C ASN A 60 1.05 6.47 1.02
N LEU A 61 1.65 5.96 2.10
CA LEU A 61 1.07 4.85 2.87
C LEU A 61 -0.27 5.24 3.51
N THR A 62 -0.40 6.47 3.99
CA THR A 62 -1.64 7.00 4.57
C THR A 62 -2.74 7.08 3.52
N LEU A 63 -2.42 7.54 2.30
CA LEU A 63 -3.39 7.59 1.20
C LEU A 63 -3.87 6.21 0.75
N ILE A 64 -2.96 5.23 0.73
CA ILE A 64 -3.27 3.83 0.42
C ILE A 64 -4.20 3.25 1.50
N GLU A 65 -3.86 3.42 2.78
CA GLU A 65 -4.69 2.99 3.92
C GLU A 65 -6.09 3.60 3.86
N GLN A 66 -6.20 4.92 3.68
CA GLN A 66 -7.50 5.59 3.54
C GLN A 66 -8.30 5.09 2.33
N SER A 67 -7.64 4.68 1.25
CA SER A 67 -8.31 4.10 0.08
C SER A 67 -8.90 2.73 0.38
N LEU A 68 -8.17 1.89 1.10
CA LEU A 68 -8.65 0.59 1.58
C LEU A 68 -9.81 0.75 2.57
N ASP A 69 -9.71 1.66 3.53
CA ASP A 69 -10.79 1.97 4.49
C ASP A 69 -12.08 2.42 3.79
N ARG A 70 -11.96 3.26 2.75
CA ARG A 70 -13.11 3.69 1.95
C ARG A 70 -13.77 2.52 1.23
N MET A 71 -12.97 1.60 0.70
CA MET A 71 -13.47 0.40 0.03
C MET A 71 -14.16 -0.54 1.01
N GLU A 72 -13.57 -0.80 2.17
CA GLU A 72 -14.19 -1.63 3.22
C GLU A 72 -15.56 -1.09 3.61
N LYS A 73 -15.65 0.22 3.87
CA LYS A 73 -16.93 0.89 4.18
C LYS A 73 -17.93 0.73 3.04
N LYS A 74 -17.50 0.90 1.78
CA LYS A 74 -18.38 0.79 0.61
C LYS A 74 -18.93 -0.63 0.43
N VAL A 75 -18.12 -1.67 0.68
CA VAL A 75 -18.56 -3.07 0.64
C VAL A 75 -19.54 -3.36 1.77
N LEU A 76 -19.30 -2.83 2.98
CA LEU A 76 -20.21 -2.95 4.13
C LEU A 76 -21.60 -2.36 3.85
N TYR A 77 -21.68 -1.20 3.18
CA TYR A 77 -22.96 -0.60 2.79
C TYR A 77 -23.66 -1.32 1.63
N HIS A 78 -22.94 -2.09 0.81
CA HIS A 78 -23.52 -2.86 -0.29
C HIS A 78 -24.09 -4.22 0.15
N HIS A 79 -23.70 -4.70 1.34
CA HIS A 79 -24.18 -5.95 1.94
C HIS A 79 -25.32 -5.77 2.97
N LEU A 80 -25.80 -4.55 3.19
CA LEU A 80 -26.99 -4.19 3.97
C LEU A 80 -28.18 -3.90 3.05
#